data_AF-A0A9E2VTR9-F1
#
_entry.id   AF-A0A9E2VTR9-F1
#
_cell.length_a   1.000
_cell.length_b   1.000
_cell.length_c   1.000
_cell.angle_alpha   90.00
_cell.angle_beta   90.00
_cell.angle_gamma   90.00
#
_symmetry.space_group_name_H-M   'P 1'
#
loop_
_entity.id
_entity.type
_entity.pdbx_description
1 polymer ?
#
loop_
_entity_poly.entity_id
_entity_poly.type
_entity_poly.pdbx_seq_one_letter_code
_entity_poly.pdbx_strand_id
1 'polypeptide(L)'
;MFDIVARLTRTRPVHYLMTGTLLGLTLMSLLPASLEAARGGGVDGKTEVLPVQKAAPAAVFIEATGSEAELRRQLRAKNGVAELSSSTPGIRFSVAPTGSFGFIAPQFLGMALVTQSPDLPLERTPPAPNAFEIQKLADGSGMLVGFVGADLKPQLTPSQRPKNVRLALYSNPSDKAPHIVAVPLVKLMADRMPTKLDSKKPDSAVLFEMDLQSSANRQSSQGAP
;
A
#
# COMPACT_ATOMS: atom_id res chain seq x y z
N MET A 1 -37.87 -54.72 15.92
CA MET A 1 -38.69 -54.95 17.12
C MET A 1 -37.88 -54.40 18.28
N PHE A 2 -38.33 -53.27 18.83
CA PHE A 2 -37.61 -52.45 19.79
C PHE A 2 -37.84 -52.97 21.20
N ASP A 3 -36.77 -53.01 22.01
CA ASP A 3 -36.84 -52.69 23.45
C ASP A 3 -35.41 -52.46 23.97
N ILE A 4 -35.20 -51.36 24.69
CA ILE A 4 -34.36 -51.26 25.90
C ILE A 4 -34.72 -49.91 26.59
N VAL A 5 -35.54 -50.09 27.62
CA VAL A 5 -35.82 -49.25 28.80
C VAL A 5 -34.58 -49.39 29.73
N ALA A 6 -34.10 -48.49 30.59
CA ALA A 6 -34.55 -47.23 31.18
C ALA A 6 -33.35 -46.48 31.82
N ARG A 7 -33.53 -45.16 31.93
CA ARG A 7 -33.24 -44.26 33.08
C ARG A 7 -32.02 -44.53 33.98
N LEU A 8 -31.18 -43.49 34.12
CA LEU A 8 -30.84 -42.98 35.46
C LEU A 8 -30.61 -41.45 35.45
N THR A 9 -31.60 -40.78 36.04
CA THR A 9 -31.53 -39.55 36.87
C THR A 9 -30.30 -39.55 37.81
N ARG A 10 -29.74 -38.48 38.40
CA ARG A 10 -30.09 -37.07 38.61
C ARG A 10 -28.97 -36.47 39.51
N THR A 11 -28.57 -35.25 39.18
CA THR A 11 -28.08 -34.12 40.01
C THR A 11 -27.41 -34.30 41.39
N ARG A 12 -26.27 -33.59 41.51
CA ARG A 12 -25.94 -32.52 42.51
C ARG A 12 -25.14 -32.86 43.80
N PRO A 13 -24.51 -31.83 44.43
CA PRO A 13 -23.07 -31.78 44.71
C PRO A 13 -22.75 -31.79 46.21
N VAL A 14 -21.48 -31.98 46.58
CA VAL A 14 -21.01 -31.69 47.95
C VAL A 14 -19.59 -31.10 47.92
N HIS A 15 -19.43 -30.05 48.71
CA HIS A 15 -18.25 -29.24 48.99
C HIS A 15 -17.09 -30.00 49.66
N TYR A 16 -15.85 -29.67 49.27
CA TYR A 16 -14.63 -29.68 50.10
C TYR A 16 -13.70 -28.61 49.48
N LEU A 17 -13.55 -27.38 49.98
CA LEU A 17 -12.90 -26.86 51.21
C LEU A 17 -11.43 -27.26 51.41
N MET A 18 -10.58 -26.22 51.50
CA MET A 18 -9.19 -26.14 52.02
C MET A 18 -8.09 -26.61 51.04
N THR A 19 -6.96 -25.94 50.77
CA THR A 19 -6.17 -24.89 51.44
C THR A 19 -5.04 -24.48 50.49
N GLY A 20 -4.60 -23.21 50.47
CA GLY A 20 -3.43 -22.78 49.70
C GLY A 20 -3.24 -21.26 49.67
N THR A 21 -2.82 -20.71 50.79
CA THR A 21 -2.53 -19.28 51.07
C THR A 21 -1.28 -18.72 50.38
N LEU A 22 -1.24 -17.37 50.34
CA LEU A 22 -0.08 -16.46 50.33
C LEU A 22 0.44 -15.96 48.95
N LEU A 23 0.05 -14.73 48.57
CA LEU A 23 0.95 -13.58 48.35
C LEU A 23 0.18 -12.41 47.67
N GLY A 24 -0.66 -11.72 48.44
CA GLY A 24 -1.44 -10.58 47.95
C GLY A 24 -1.68 -9.58 49.07
N LEU A 25 -0.62 -8.92 49.53
CA LEU A 25 -0.70 -7.77 50.45
C LEU A 25 0.68 -7.09 50.65
N THR A 26 1.13 -6.37 49.62
CA THR A 26 2.06 -5.22 49.65
C THR A 26 1.77 -4.48 48.34
N LEU A 27 1.50 -3.18 48.21
CA LEU A 27 1.81 -2.01 49.00
C LEU A 27 0.80 -0.90 48.58
N MET A 28 -0.25 -0.68 49.37
CA MET A 28 -1.16 0.48 49.26
C MET A 28 -0.80 1.48 50.36
N SER A 29 0.33 2.17 50.20
CA SER A 29 0.67 3.30 51.05
C SER A 29 1.81 4.08 50.43
N LEU A 30 1.47 5.18 49.74
CA LEU A 30 2.12 6.49 49.77
C LEU A 30 1.62 7.33 48.59
N LEU A 31 0.40 7.87 48.76
CA LEU A 31 -0.01 9.08 48.06
C LEU A 31 0.91 10.24 48.49
N PRO A 32 1.12 11.22 47.60
CA PRO A 32 0.71 12.56 47.97
C PRO A 32 -0.43 13.04 47.08
N ALA A 33 -1.36 13.73 47.74
CA ALA A 33 -2.45 14.47 47.14
C ALA A 33 -1.95 15.50 46.11
N SER A 34 -2.66 15.59 45.01
CA SER A 34 -2.70 16.81 44.19
C SER A 34 -4.16 17.08 43.83
N LEU A 35 -4.87 17.65 44.80
CA LEU A 35 -6.10 18.41 44.58
C LEU A 35 -5.81 19.81 45.11
N GLU A 36 -5.76 20.78 44.19
CA GLU A 36 -6.25 22.17 44.25
C GLU A 36 -5.64 22.88 43.02
N ALA A 37 -6.42 23.02 41.94
CA ALA A 37 -7.20 24.21 41.63
C ALA A 37 -6.37 25.33 40.96
N ALA A 38 -6.54 25.43 39.65
CA ALA A 38 -6.67 26.74 39.00
C ALA A 38 -7.83 26.65 38.01
N ARG A 39 -8.99 27.12 38.46
CA ARG A 39 -10.12 27.48 37.63
C ARG A 39 -9.69 28.57 36.64
N GLY A 40 -9.84 28.27 35.36
CA GLY A 40 -10.05 29.20 34.26
C GLY A 40 -10.50 28.31 33.09
N GLY A 41 -11.77 28.25 32.69
CA GLY A 41 -12.58 29.40 32.34
C GLY A 41 -12.15 29.89 30.96
N GLY A 42 -12.43 29.11 29.92
CA GLY A 42 -12.04 29.44 28.54
C GLY A 42 -12.49 28.37 27.56
N VAL A 43 -13.71 28.54 27.06
CA VAL A 43 -14.23 27.88 25.86
C VAL A 43 -13.31 28.25 24.70
N ASP A 44 -12.51 27.31 24.20
CA ASP A 44 -12.20 27.24 22.77
C ASP A 44 -11.58 25.90 22.40
N GLY A 45 -12.29 25.18 21.53
CA GLY A 45 -11.93 23.85 21.07
C GLY A 45 -10.64 23.88 20.24
N LYS A 46 -9.53 23.49 20.86
CA LYS A 46 -8.36 23.01 20.12
C LYS A 46 -8.46 21.50 20.03
N THR A 47 -9.12 21.02 18.99
CA THR A 47 -8.88 19.68 18.49
C THR A 47 -7.41 19.60 18.13
N GLU A 48 -6.63 18.87 18.93
CA GLU A 48 -5.28 18.47 18.55
C GLU A 48 -5.40 17.56 17.33
N VAL A 49 -5.30 18.15 16.13
CA VAL A 49 -5.10 17.40 14.90
C VAL A 49 -3.65 16.91 14.96
N LEU A 50 -3.47 15.67 15.41
CA LEU A 50 -2.22 14.95 15.19
C LEU A 50 -1.92 15.00 13.69
N PRO A 51 -0.76 15.50 13.24
CA PRO A 51 -0.41 15.41 11.84
C PRO A 51 -0.20 13.93 11.52
N VAL A 52 -1.21 13.28 10.94
CA VAL A 52 -1.03 12.02 10.22
C VAL A 52 -0.32 12.37 8.92
N GLN A 53 0.96 12.73 9.05
CA GLN A 53 1.86 12.83 7.91
C GLN A 53 2.19 11.39 7.53
N LYS A 54 1.23 10.74 6.87
CA LYS A 54 1.39 9.37 6.38
C LYS A 54 2.51 9.40 5.35
N ALA A 55 3.69 8.94 5.77
CA ALA A 55 4.85 8.86 4.91
C ALA A 55 4.48 8.02 3.67
N ALA A 56 4.77 8.54 2.48
CA ALA A 56 4.54 7.80 1.25
C ALA A 56 5.27 6.45 1.31
N PRO A 57 4.68 5.38 0.75
CA PRO A 57 5.24 4.02 0.84
C PRO A 57 6.68 3.96 0.32
N ALA A 58 7.43 2.95 0.75
CA ALA A 58 8.75 2.69 0.19
C ALA A 58 8.63 2.10 -1.21
N ALA A 59 9.65 2.31 -2.05
CA ALA A 59 9.74 1.54 -3.29
C ALA A 59 10.00 0.07 -2.95
N VAL A 60 9.36 -0.84 -3.67
CA VAL A 60 9.47 -2.29 -3.43
C VAL A 60 10.14 -2.93 -4.63
N PHE A 61 11.22 -3.65 -4.38
CA PHE A 61 11.99 -4.36 -5.38
C PHE A 61 11.87 -5.88 -5.18
N ILE A 62 11.94 -6.65 -6.26
CA ILE A 62 12.05 -8.11 -6.20
C ILE A 62 13.35 -8.57 -6.86
N GLU A 63 14.16 -9.25 -6.05
CA GLU A 63 15.36 -9.96 -6.46
C GLU A 63 15.00 -11.40 -6.81
N ALA A 64 14.31 -11.58 -7.93
CA ALA A 64 13.98 -12.88 -8.45
C ALA A 64 14.20 -12.89 -9.96
N THR A 65 14.51 -14.07 -10.48
CA THR A 65 14.48 -14.35 -11.91
C THR A 65 13.18 -15.07 -12.25
N GLY A 66 12.65 -14.83 -13.44
CA GLY A 66 11.40 -15.45 -13.86
C GLY A 66 10.79 -14.76 -15.07
N SER A 67 9.65 -15.29 -15.52
CA SER A 67 8.85 -14.63 -16.55
C SER A 67 8.24 -13.33 -16.00
N GLU A 68 7.84 -12.42 -16.90
CA GLU A 68 7.16 -11.17 -16.51
C GLU A 68 5.94 -11.45 -15.61
N ALA A 69 5.13 -12.45 -15.98
CA ALA A 69 3.94 -12.82 -15.23
C ALA A 69 4.27 -13.32 -13.82
N GLU A 70 5.37 -14.08 -13.67
CA GLU A 70 5.85 -14.56 -12.38
C GLU A 70 6.27 -13.41 -11.47
N LEU A 71 7.10 -12.51 -11.99
CA LEU A 71 7.62 -11.34 -11.27
C LEU A 71 6.48 -10.42 -10.81
N ARG A 72 5.51 -10.14 -11.69
CA ARG A 72 4.32 -9.36 -11.32
C ARG A 72 3.50 -10.06 -10.25
N ARG A 73 3.30 -11.38 -10.34
CA ARG A 73 2.56 -12.16 -9.32
C ARG A 73 3.24 -12.08 -7.97
N GLN A 74 4.56 -12.24 -7.91
CA GLN A 74 5.32 -12.12 -6.67
C GLN A 74 5.22 -10.70 -6.09
N LEU A 75 5.26 -9.66 -6.93
CA LEU A 75 5.12 -8.28 -6.48
C LEU A 75 3.73 -7.98 -5.92
N ARG A 76 2.68 -8.48 -6.57
CA ARG A 76 1.30 -8.37 -6.07
C ARG A 76 1.13 -9.07 -4.73
N ALA A 77 1.67 -10.29 -4.59
CA ALA A 77 1.65 -11.04 -3.34
C ALA A 77 2.39 -10.28 -2.22
N LYS A 78 3.58 -9.73 -2.54
CA LYS A 78 4.38 -8.94 -1.59
C LYS A 78 3.67 -7.66 -1.13
N ASN A 79 2.93 -7.02 -2.03
CA ASN A 79 2.18 -5.79 -1.74
C ASN A 79 0.74 -6.05 -1.24
N GLY A 80 0.31 -7.32 -1.16
CA GLY A 80 -1.02 -7.69 -0.68
C GLY A 80 -2.16 -7.16 -1.55
N VAL A 81 -1.99 -7.14 -2.88
CA VAL A 81 -3.01 -6.64 -3.81
C VAL A 81 -3.62 -7.74 -4.67
N ALA A 82 -4.93 -7.64 -4.90
CA ALA A 82 -5.72 -8.53 -5.75
C ALA A 82 -6.20 -7.82 -7.03
N GLU A 83 -6.66 -8.58 -8.02
CA GLU A 83 -7.19 -7.97 -9.26
C GLU A 83 -8.40 -7.09 -8.96
N LEU A 84 -8.57 -5.99 -9.71
CA LEU A 84 -9.79 -5.20 -9.66
C LEU A 84 -11.04 -6.06 -9.89
N SER A 85 -11.99 -6.00 -8.95
CA SER A 85 -13.24 -6.77 -8.99
C SER A 85 -14.30 -6.17 -9.92
N SER A 86 -14.16 -4.89 -10.31
CA SER A 86 -15.13 -4.19 -11.15
C SER A 86 -15.06 -4.67 -12.60
N SER A 87 -16.23 -4.91 -13.20
CA SER A 87 -16.39 -5.11 -14.64
C SER A 87 -16.51 -3.79 -15.41
N THR A 88 -16.61 -2.65 -14.71
CA THR A 88 -16.73 -1.33 -15.34
C THR A 88 -15.35 -0.90 -15.86
N PRO A 89 -15.20 -0.69 -17.18
CA PRO A 89 -13.96 -0.19 -17.76
C PRO A 89 -13.63 1.21 -17.22
N GLY A 90 -12.33 1.51 -17.06
CA GLY A 90 -11.86 2.85 -16.70
C GLY A 90 -12.23 3.35 -15.30
N ILE A 91 -12.32 2.46 -14.30
CA ILE A 91 -12.54 2.87 -12.90
C ILE A 91 -11.44 3.83 -12.44
N ARG A 92 -11.80 4.89 -11.73
CA ARG A 92 -10.82 5.87 -11.25
C ARG A 92 -10.04 5.36 -10.05
N PHE A 93 -8.76 5.70 -9.94
CA PHE A 93 -7.89 5.29 -8.84
C PHE A 93 -8.43 5.73 -7.46
N SER A 94 -9.02 6.93 -7.38
CA SER A 94 -9.63 7.45 -6.15
C SER A 94 -10.73 6.54 -5.60
N VAL A 95 -11.56 5.98 -6.48
CA VAL A 95 -12.71 5.12 -6.13
C VAL A 95 -12.41 3.62 -6.21
N ALA A 96 -11.27 3.23 -6.79
CA ALA A 96 -10.85 1.83 -6.84
C ALA A 96 -10.74 1.24 -5.42
N PRO A 97 -11.10 -0.05 -5.21
CA PRO A 97 -10.93 -0.70 -3.91
C PRO A 97 -9.48 -0.67 -3.43
N THR A 98 -9.25 -0.47 -2.13
CA THR A 98 -7.92 -0.65 -1.52
C THR A 98 -7.50 -2.12 -1.58
N GLY A 99 -6.20 -2.39 -1.66
CA GLY A 99 -5.69 -3.75 -1.82
C GLY A 99 -5.97 -4.32 -3.22
N SER A 100 -6.04 -3.45 -4.24
CA SER A 100 -6.31 -3.88 -5.62
C SER A 100 -5.24 -3.42 -6.60
N PHE A 101 -5.15 -4.07 -7.77
CA PHE A 101 -4.33 -3.64 -8.89
C PHE A 101 -5.11 -3.62 -10.19
N GLY A 102 -4.75 -2.68 -11.06
CA GLY A 102 -5.26 -2.54 -12.42
C GLY A 102 -4.17 -2.06 -13.37
N PHE A 103 -4.57 -1.76 -14.59
CA PHE A 103 -3.67 -1.38 -15.67
C PHE A 103 -3.99 -0.01 -16.24
N ILE A 104 -2.98 0.66 -16.77
CA ILE A 104 -3.13 1.95 -17.42
C ILE A 104 -2.28 1.99 -18.69
N ALA A 105 -2.85 2.51 -19.77
CA ALA A 105 -2.08 2.70 -21.00
C ALA A 105 -1.00 3.77 -20.78
N PRO A 106 0.21 3.62 -21.38
CA PRO A 106 1.31 4.54 -21.15
C PRO A 106 0.97 6.01 -21.40
N GLN A 107 0.19 6.30 -22.45
CA GLN A 107 -0.25 7.67 -22.77
C GLN A 107 -1.08 8.32 -21.66
N PHE A 108 -1.98 7.57 -21.01
CA PHE A 108 -2.82 8.11 -19.93
C PHE A 108 -2.01 8.33 -18.66
N LEU A 109 -1.07 7.43 -18.36
CA LEU A 109 -0.13 7.60 -17.25
C LEU A 109 0.76 8.83 -17.47
N GLY A 110 1.32 8.97 -18.68
CA GLY A 110 2.13 10.11 -19.09
C GLY A 110 1.41 11.43 -18.89
N MET A 111 0.21 11.54 -19.47
CA MET A 111 -0.64 12.72 -19.35
C MET A 111 -0.92 13.04 -17.88
N ALA A 112 -1.26 12.04 -17.06
CA ALA A 112 -1.58 12.26 -15.66
C ALA A 112 -0.39 12.74 -14.82
N LEU A 113 0.82 12.25 -15.10
CA LEU A 113 2.02 12.67 -14.35
C LEU A 113 2.54 14.03 -14.83
N VAL A 114 2.48 14.32 -16.12
CA VAL A 114 2.89 15.62 -16.69
C VAL A 114 1.94 16.74 -16.27
N THR A 115 0.63 16.50 -16.36
CA THR A 115 -0.40 17.49 -15.98
C THR A 115 -0.69 17.51 -14.48
N GLN A 116 -0.03 16.65 -13.71
CA GLN A 116 -0.30 16.45 -12.29
C GLN A 116 -1.78 16.13 -11.99
N SER A 117 -2.46 15.46 -12.92
CA SER A 117 -3.85 15.07 -12.78
C SER A 117 -4.07 14.24 -11.50
N PRO A 118 -5.14 14.52 -10.73
CA PRO A 118 -5.33 13.93 -9.42
C PRO A 118 -5.72 12.44 -9.48
N ASP A 119 -6.31 11.98 -10.60
CA ASP A 119 -6.99 10.68 -10.62
C ASP A 119 -6.80 9.88 -11.92
N LEU A 120 -6.17 8.71 -11.77
CA LEU A 120 -5.76 7.83 -12.87
C LEU A 120 -6.93 6.91 -13.28
N PRO A 121 -7.21 6.72 -14.59
CA PRO A 121 -8.10 5.65 -15.04
C PRO A 121 -7.39 4.29 -14.92
N LEU A 122 -8.09 3.29 -14.42
CA LEU A 122 -7.62 1.92 -14.28
C LEU A 122 -8.51 0.97 -15.07
N GLU A 123 -7.87 0.08 -15.80
CA GLU A 123 -8.51 -1.05 -16.48
C GLU A 123 -8.24 -2.33 -15.71
N ARG A 124 -9.23 -3.23 -15.70
CA ARG A 124 -9.08 -4.55 -15.09
C ARG A 124 -8.09 -5.41 -15.87
N THR A 125 -8.19 -5.40 -17.19
CA THR A 125 -7.28 -6.10 -18.10
C THR A 125 -6.31 -5.10 -18.74
N PRO A 126 -5.08 -5.52 -19.09
CA PRO A 126 -4.13 -4.63 -19.74
C PRO A 126 -4.67 -4.21 -21.12
N PRO A 127 -4.84 -2.90 -21.38
CA PRO A 127 -5.35 -2.43 -22.68
C PRO A 127 -4.36 -2.63 -23.83
N ALA A 128 -3.09 -2.88 -23.51
CA ALA A 128 -2.02 -3.21 -24.45
C ALA A 128 -0.91 -4.00 -23.73
N PRO A 129 -0.06 -4.75 -24.47
CA PRO A 129 1.05 -5.52 -23.87
C PRO A 129 2.09 -4.67 -23.12
N ASN A 130 2.17 -3.38 -23.43
CA ASN A 130 3.05 -2.40 -22.79
C ASN A 130 2.34 -1.52 -21.75
N ALA A 131 1.15 -1.91 -21.30
CA ALA A 131 0.46 -1.22 -20.23
C ALA A 131 1.25 -1.28 -18.91
N PHE A 132 1.17 -0.21 -18.14
CA PHE A 132 1.70 -0.19 -16.78
C PHE A 132 0.67 -0.76 -15.82
N GLU A 133 1.15 -1.35 -14.72
CA GLU A 133 0.29 -1.80 -13.63
C GLU A 133 0.34 -0.77 -12.50
N ILE A 134 -0.83 -0.46 -11.95
CA ILE A 134 -1.02 0.42 -10.82
C ILE A 134 -1.60 -0.40 -9.67
N GLN A 135 -0.99 -0.30 -8.50
CA GLN A 135 -1.42 -1.00 -7.30
C GLN A 135 -1.88 0.02 -6.26
N LYS A 136 -3.11 -0.13 -5.76
CA LYS A 136 -3.64 0.61 -4.62
C LYS A 136 -3.49 -0.25 -3.38
N LEU A 137 -2.60 0.16 -2.47
CA LEU A 137 -2.31 -0.60 -1.26
C LEU A 137 -3.50 -0.55 -0.28
N ALA A 138 -3.47 -1.39 0.76
CA ALA A 138 -4.49 -1.43 1.82
C ALA A 138 -4.70 -0.07 2.50
N ASP A 139 -3.64 0.72 2.53
CA ASP A 139 -3.62 2.05 3.13
C ASP A 139 -4.13 3.14 2.15
N GLY A 140 -4.50 2.78 0.92
CA GLY A 140 -4.99 3.67 -0.14
C GLY A 140 -3.90 4.38 -0.94
N SER A 141 -2.62 4.20 -0.59
CA SER A 141 -1.51 4.75 -1.38
C SER A 141 -1.34 4.01 -2.70
N GLY A 142 -0.81 4.72 -3.70
CA GLY A 142 -0.64 4.22 -5.05
C GLY A 142 0.81 3.87 -5.37
N MET A 143 1.01 2.73 -6.03
CA MET A 143 2.30 2.28 -6.53
C MET A 143 2.22 2.05 -8.05
N LEU A 144 3.23 2.52 -8.77
CA LEU A 144 3.44 2.25 -10.19
C LEU A 144 4.42 1.09 -10.34
N VAL A 145 4.05 0.08 -11.12
CA VAL A 145 4.87 -1.10 -11.37
C VAL A 145 5.50 -1.04 -12.74
N GLY A 146 6.80 -1.31 -12.81
CA GLY A 146 7.55 -1.46 -14.05
C GLY A 146 8.90 -2.13 -13.81
N PHE A 147 9.79 -1.99 -14.79
CA PHE A 147 11.10 -2.61 -14.79
C PHE A 147 12.22 -1.57 -14.81
N VAL A 148 13.33 -1.85 -14.14
CA VAL A 148 14.49 -0.95 -14.02
C VAL A 148 15.80 -1.70 -14.20
N GLY A 149 16.86 -0.95 -14.52
CA GLY A 149 18.24 -1.44 -14.49
C GLY A 149 18.72 -1.76 -13.07
N ALA A 150 19.73 -2.62 -12.98
CA ALA A 150 20.30 -3.08 -11.71
C ALA A 150 20.97 -1.95 -10.89
N ASP A 151 21.44 -0.92 -11.58
CA ASP A 151 22.11 0.27 -11.06
C ASP A 151 21.18 1.16 -10.19
N LEU A 152 19.87 1.07 -10.40
CA LEU A 152 18.88 1.84 -9.64
C LEU A 152 18.53 1.23 -8.28
N LYS A 153 18.91 -0.03 -8.03
CA LYS A 153 18.65 -0.75 -6.77
C LYS A 153 19.08 0.01 -5.49
N PRO A 154 20.34 0.47 -5.34
CA PRO A 154 20.74 1.22 -4.14
C PRO A 154 19.96 2.54 -4.00
N GLN A 155 19.67 3.21 -5.11
CA GLN A 155 18.99 4.51 -5.12
C GLN A 155 17.51 4.42 -4.72
N LEU A 156 16.89 3.26 -4.96
CA LEU A 156 15.51 3.00 -4.58
C LEU A 156 15.36 2.57 -3.12
N THR A 157 16.46 2.14 -2.48
CA THR A 157 16.49 1.77 -1.06
C THR A 157 16.41 3.03 -0.18
N PRO A 158 15.44 3.15 0.74
CA PRO A 158 15.21 4.38 1.50
C PRO A 158 16.43 4.96 2.21
N SER A 159 17.33 4.12 2.74
CA SER A 159 18.53 4.53 3.48
C SER A 159 19.65 5.11 2.62
N GLN A 160 19.63 4.83 1.30
CA GLN A 160 20.68 5.19 0.35
C GLN A 160 20.17 6.11 -0.77
N ARG A 161 18.90 6.53 -0.69
CA ARG A 161 18.22 7.29 -1.73
C ARG A 161 18.75 8.74 -1.79
N PRO A 162 19.32 9.17 -2.94
CA PRO A 162 19.56 10.58 -3.21
C PRO A 162 18.27 11.41 -3.15
N LYS A 163 18.35 12.71 -2.87
CA LYS A 163 17.16 13.58 -2.72
C LYS A 163 16.18 13.47 -3.90
N ASN A 164 16.73 13.34 -5.11
CA ASN A 164 16.01 13.08 -6.36
C ASN A 164 16.74 11.96 -7.11
N VAL A 165 15.99 11.01 -7.65
CA VAL A 165 16.51 9.93 -8.49
C VAL A 165 15.83 10.00 -9.85
N ARG A 166 16.62 10.11 -10.93
CA ARG A 166 16.10 9.95 -12.29
C ARG A 166 15.83 8.47 -12.53
N LEU A 167 14.57 8.13 -12.70
CA LEU A 167 14.08 6.78 -12.91
C LEU A 167 13.81 6.57 -14.41
N ALA A 168 14.47 5.58 -15.00
CA ALA A 168 14.12 5.04 -16.31
C ALA A 168 13.24 3.79 -16.11
N LEU A 169 11.92 3.96 -16.10
CA LEU A 169 10.97 2.88 -15.85
C LEU A 169 10.46 2.29 -17.16
N TYR A 170 10.66 0.99 -17.33
CA TYR A 170 10.23 0.24 -18.52
C TYR A 170 8.92 -0.50 -18.26
N SER A 171 8.05 -0.58 -19.26
CA SER A 171 6.77 -1.32 -19.15
C SER A 171 6.95 -2.85 -19.05
N ASN A 172 8.00 -3.38 -19.69
CA ASN A 172 8.28 -4.81 -19.82
C ASN A 172 9.76 -5.09 -19.49
N PRO A 173 10.12 -6.32 -19.10
CA PRO A 173 11.50 -6.68 -18.84
C PRO A 173 12.33 -6.66 -20.12
N SER A 174 13.62 -6.32 -19.99
CA SER A 174 14.61 -6.39 -21.06
C SER A 174 16.01 -6.60 -20.47
N ASP A 175 17.00 -6.86 -21.32
CA ASP A 175 18.40 -6.99 -20.88
C ASP A 175 18.90 -5.74 -20.14
N LYS A 176 18.35 -4.55 -20.46
CA LYS A 176 18.68 -3.28 -19.80
C LYS A 176 17.91 -3.05 -18.51
N ALA A 177 16.75 -3.70 -18.37
CA ALA A 177 15.85 -3.51 -17.24
C ALA A 177 15.26 -4.86 -16.82
N PRO A 178 16.05 -5.75 -16.20
CA PRO A 178 15.60 -7.09 -15.84
C PRO A 178 14.80 -7.11 -14.54
N HIS A 179 14.81 -6.03 -13.75
CA HIS A 179 14.30 -6.04 -12.38
C HIS A 179 12.96 -5.35 -12.24
N ILE A 180 11.98 -6.04 -11.67
CA ILE A 180 10.67 -5.46 -11.38
C ILE A 180 10.71 -4.60 -10.12
N VAL A 181 10.02 -3.46 -10.16
CA VAL A 181 9.88 -2.52 -9.04
C VAL A 181 8.45 -1.99 -8.97
N ALA A 182 7.97 -1.73 -7.75
CA ALA A 182 6.85 -0.85 -7.47
C ALA A 182 7.36 0.46 -6.86
N VAL A 183 7.05 1.60 -7.47
CA VAL A 183 7.45 2.93 -6.98
C VAL A 183 6.25 3.78 -6.56
N PRO A 184 6.34 4.61 -5.50
CA PRO A 184 5.20 5.38 -4.99
C PRO A 184 4.75 6.47 -5.96
N LEU A 185 3.50 6.40 -6.45
CA LEU A 185 2.92 7.35 -7.40
C LEU A 185 3.02 8.82 -6.94
N VAL A 186 2.82 9.07 -5.65
CA VAL A 186 2.84 10.43 -5.07
C VAL A 186 4.22 11.09 -5.03
N LYS A 187 5.29 10.32 -5.29
CA LYS A 187 6.68 10.78 -5.35
C LYS A 187 7.19 10.93 -6.78
N LEU A 188 6.36 10.64 -7.77
CA LEU A 188 6.73 10.64 -9.18
C LEU A 188 6.43 11.98 -9.82
N MET A 189 7.42 12.51 -10.53
CA MET A 189 7.26 13.65 -11.42
C MET A 189 7.72 13.30 -12.82
N ALA A 190 6.96 13.70 -13.82
CA ALA A 190 7.34 13.54 -15.21
C ALA A 190 7.31 14.90 -15.90
N ASP A 191 8.34 15.17 -16.70
CA ASP A 191 8.43 16.35 -17.56
C ASP A 191 8.14 16.02 -19.04
N ARG A 192 8.06 14.73 -19.37
CA ARG A 192 7.91 14.23 -20.75
C ARG A 192 6.91 13.08 -20.83
N MET A 193 6.40 12.86 -22.04
CA MET A 193 5.56 11.70 -22.33
C MET A 193 6.40 10.41 -22.45
N PRO A 194 5.84 9.24 -22.12
CA PRO A 194 6.50 7.96 -22.32
C PRO A 194 6.84 7.72 -23.79
N THR A 195 7.99 7.10 -24.04
CA THR A 195 8.51 6.87 -25.40
C THR A 195 8.57 5.37 -25.68
N LYS A 196 8.02 4.94 -26.82
CA LYS A 196 8.17 3.56 -27.30
C LYS A 196 9.61 3.32 -27.73
N LEU A 197 10.17 2.16 -27.36
CA LEU A 197 11.54 1.80 -27.76
C LEU A 197 11.65 1.50 -29.26
N ASP A 198 10.59 0.97 -29.86
CA ASP A 198 10.45 0.77 -31.30
C ASP A 198 9.13 1.39 -31.74
N SER A 199 9.19 2.56 -32.39
CA SER A 199 8.01 3.30 -32.83
C SER A 199 7.22 2.58 -33.93
N LYS A 200 7.83 1.62 -34.63
CA LYS A 200 7.18 0.85 -35.70
C LYS A 200 6.35 -0.30 -35.17
N LYS A 201 6.55 -0.71 -33.91
CA LYS A 201 5.83 -1.82 -33.27
C LYS A 201 4.83 -1.27 -32.25
N PRO A 202 3.52 -1.45 -32.45
CA PRO A 202 2.52 -0.90 -31.54
C PRO A 202 2.68 -1.41 -30.10
N ASP A 203 3.07 -2.68 -29.96
CA ASP A 203 3.25 -3.40 -28.70
C ASP A 203 4.67 -3.29 -28.12
N SER A 204 5.51 -2.43 -28.70
CA SER A 204 6.88 -2.23 -28.19
C SER A 204 6.85 -1.74 -26.75
N ALA A 205 7.82 -2.21 -25.97
CA ALA A 205 8.05 -1.74 -24.62
C ALA A 205 8.19 -0.20 -24.61
N VAL A 206 7.72 0.40 -23.53
CA VAL A 206 7.74 1.85 -23.34
C VAL A 206 8.70 2.18 -22.21
N LEU A 207 9.55 3.17 -22.47
CA LEU A 207 10.37 3.83 -21.47
C LEU A 207 9.63 5.07 -20.97
N PHE A 208 9.50 5.18 -19.67
CA PHE A 208 9.06 6.39 -19.00
C PHE A 208 10.19 6.92 -18.10
N GLU A 209 10.79 8.03 -18.52
CA GLU A 209 11.74 8.77 -17.70
C GLU A 209 11.02 9.74 -16.77
N MET A 210 11.38 9.71 -15.50
CA MET A 210 10.70 10.44 -14.45
C MET A 210 11.60 10.66 -13.24
N ASP A 211 11.27 11.61 -12.39
CA ASP A 211 11.99 11.85 -11.14
C ASP A 211 11.22 11.22 -9.98
N LEU A 212 11.94 10.45 -9.17
CA LEU A 212 11.45 9.95 -7.88
C LEU A 212 12.00 10.86 -6.77
N GLN A 213 11.08 11.56 -6.11
CA GLN A 213 11.41 12.49 -5.04
C GLN A 213 11.50 11.84 -3.66
N SER A 214 12.28 12.46 -2.78
CA SER A 214 12.40 12.06 -1.37
C SER A 214 11.13 12.33 -0.55
N SER A 215 10.49 13.48 -0.76
CA SER A 215 9.19 13.86 -0.18
C SER A 215 8.03 13.58 -1.15
N ALA A 216 6.83 13.36 -0.63
CA ALA A 216 5.63 13.29 -1.46
C ALA A 216 5.27 14.69 -1.98
N ASN A 217 4.92 14.79 -3.26
CA ASN A 217 4.37 16.03 -3.84
C ASN A 217 2.88 16.21 -3.58
N ARG A 218 2.20 15.16 -3.10
CA ARG A 218 0.74 15.17 -2.89
C ARG A 218 0.41 14.94 -1.42
N GLN A 219 -0.43 15.80 -0.86
CA GLN A 219 -1.26 15.42 0.29
C GLN A 219 -2.23 14.34 -0.21
N SER A 220 -2.18 13.15 0.38
CA SER A 220 -3.17 12.12 0.10
C SER A 220 -4.54 12.66 0.50
N SER A 221 -5.40 12.98 -0.47
CA SER A 221 -6.79 13.32 -0.20
C SER A 221 -7.51 12.05 0.24
N GLN A 222 -7.44 11.73 1.54
CA GLN A 222 -8.34 10.77 2.17
C GLN A 222 -9.49 11.54 2.82
N GLY A 223 -10.69 11.30 2.29
CA GLY A 223 -11.97 11.21 2.99
C GLY A 223 -12.42 12.38 3.86
N ALA A 224 -13.53 13.01 3.46
CA ALA A 224 -14.52 13.56 4.39
C ALA A 224 -15.86 13.83 3.66
N PRO A 225 -17.02 13.66 4.31
CA PRO A 225 -17.42 12.68 5.31
C PRO A 225 -18.33 11.57 4.76
#